data_AF-A0A5N6WMA4-F1
#
_entry.id   AF-A0A5N6WMA4-F1
#
_cell.length_a   1.000
_cell.length_b   1.000
_cell.length_c   1.000
_cell.angle_alpha   90.00
_cell.angle_beta   90.00
_cell.angle_gamma   90.00
#
_symmetry.space_group_name_H-M   'P 1'
#
loop_
_entity.id
_entity.type
_entity.pdbx_description
1 polymer ?
#
loop_
_entity_poly.entity_id
_entity_poly.type
_entity_poly.pdbx_seq_one_letter_code
_entity_poly.pdbx_strand_id
1 'polypeptide(L)'
;MFAPSEDSVKSVRSWLESSGISPHRISQSTNNQWIQLDANAEELERLLHTEYYIYSHAETGQPHVACREYHVPSSVGDHIDYITPGITLREVTNAGKASSGFSKRSINGLPPIIEPMLMSVEQLLAGLGEFCGLAITPQCIQGKTAPKGNELGIFAGIGDVYAQEDLDLFFTTLASDIQSAVTIPGCC
;
A
#
# COMPACT_ATOMS: atom_id res chain seq x y z
N MET A 1 24.14 4.45 7.10
CA MET A 1 23.52 5.75 6.74
C MET A 1 23.16 5.62 5.26
N PHE A 2 21.90 5.81 4.88
CA PHE A 2 21.36 5.48 3.54
C PHE A 2 20.78 6.71 2.81
N ALA A 3 21.20 7.92 3.19
CA ALA A 3 20.76 9.17 2.57
C ALA A 3 21.76 9.60 1.48
N PRO A 4 21.31 10.20 0.38
CA PRO A 4 22.19 10.80 -0.63
C PRO A 4 23.05 11.94 -0.04
N SER A 5 24.12 12.31 -0.75
CA SER A 5 24.92 13.49 -0.38
C SER A 5 24.11 14.78 -0.56
N GLU A 6 24.43 15.81 0.24
CA GLU A 6 23.80 17.13 0.10
C GLU A 6 23.97 17.71 -1.31
N ASP A 7 25.13 17.46 -1.94
CA ASP A 7 25.40 17.87 -3.32
C ASP A 7 24.43 17.20 -4.31
N SER A 8 24.16 15.90 -4.16
CA SER A 8 23.21 15.18 -5.03
C SER A 8 21.80 15.74 -4.90
N VAL A 9 21.34 15.97 -3.65
CA VAL A 9 20.03 16.56 -3.38
C VAL A 9 19.92 17.96 -3.97
N LYS A 10 20.97 18.77 -3.82
CA LYS A 10 21.02 20.14 -4.37
C LYS A 10 20.99 20.14 -5.89
N SER A 11 21.77 19.28 -6.55
CA SER A 11 21.78 19.15 -8.01
C SER A 11 20.40 18.84 -8.56
N VAL A 12 19.69 17.86 -7.98
CA VAL A 12 18.34 17.48 -8.42
C VAL A 12 17.34 18.61 -8.14
N ARG A 13 17.35 19.23 -6.95
CA ARG A 13 16.47 20.37 -6.65
C ARG A 13 16.68 21.54 -7.60
N SER A 14 17.93 21.93 -7.86
CA SER A 14 18.25 23.02 -8.78
C SER A 14 17.78 22.73 -10.21
N TRP A 15 17.89 21.47 -10.66
CA TRP A 15 17.32 21.06 -11.95
C TRP A 15 15.79 21.23 -11.97
N LEU A 16 15.07 20.68 -10.98
CA LEU A 16 13.61 20.79 -10.91
C LEU A 16 13.15 22.25 -10.91
N GLU A 17 13.79 23.12 -10.12
CA GLU A 17 13.50 24.55 -10.07
C GLU A 17 13.76 25.24 -11.42
N SER A 18 14.88 24.92 -12.07
CA SER A 18 15.24 25.47 -13.39
C SER A 18 14.27 25.04 -14.51
N SER A 19 13.60 23.90 -14.33
CA SER A 19 12.57 23.40 -15.23
C SER A 19 11.19 24.02 -14.99
N GLY A 20 11.07 24.98 -14.07
CA GLY A 20 9.84 25.74 -13.81
C GLY A 20 8.98 25.22 -12.67
N ILE A 21 9.47 24.25 -11.89
CA ILE A 21 8.79 23.79 -10.68
C ILE A 21 9.08 24.73 -9.52
N SER A 22 8.03 25.27 -8.91
CA SER A 22 8.16 26.11 -7.72
C SER A 22 8.75 25.34 -6.51
N PRO A 23 9.68 25.92 -5.74
CA PRO A 23 10.32 25.24 -4.60
C PRO A 23 9.36 24.68 -3.54
N HIS A 24 8.20 25.32 -3.35
CA HIS A 24 7.19 24.86 -2.38
C HIS A 24 6.47 23.58 -2.80
N ARG A 25 6.55 23.19 -4.07
CA ARG A 25 6.02 21.92 -4.60
C ARG A 25 7.04 20.79 -4.56
N ILE A 26 8.24 21.05 -4.06
CA ILE A 26 9.33 20.09 -3.94
C ILE A 26 9.56 19.82 -2.46
N SER A 27 9.37 18.58 -2.04
CA SER A 27 9.66 18.13 -0.67
C SER A 27 10.63 16.96 -0.67
N GLN A 28 11.15 16.63 0.50
CA GLN A 28 11.99 15.45 0.69
C GLN A 28 11.34 14.57 1.76
N SER A 29 11.26 13.27 1.49
CA SER A 29 10.69 12.29 2.41
C SER A 29 11.45 12.26 3.74
N THR A 30 10.79 11.85 4.83
CA THR A 30 11.38 11.77 6.18
C THR A 30 12.65 10.92 6.25
N ASN A 31 12.75 9.84 5.46
CA ASN A 31 13.94 9.00 5.40
C ASN A 31 15.05 9.57 4.48
N ASN A 32 14.83 10.75 3.89
CA ASN A 32 15.69 11.46 2.95
C ASN A 32 16.04 10.74 1.64
N GLN A 33 15.34 9.64 1.32
CA GLN A 33 15.61 8.84 0.11
C GLN A 33 14.87 9.35 -1.13
N TRP A 34 13.80 10.11 -0.94
CA TRP A 34 12.93 10.57 -2.02
C TRP A 34 12.84 12.08 -2.08
N ILE A 35 12.97 12.61 -3.29
CA ILE A 35 12.47 13.93 -3.63
C ILE A 35 11.06 13.75 -4.18
N GLN A 36 10.10 14.45 -3.59
CA GLN A 36 8.70 14.39 -3.97
C GLN A 36 8.33 15.70 -4.67
N LEU A 37 7.50 15.57 -5.70
CA LEU A 37 7.11 16.66 -6.58
C LEU A 37 5.59 16.67 -6.73
N ASP A 38 4.97 17.82 -6.53
CA ASP A 38 3.59 18.08 -6.94
C ASP A 38 3.56 18.75 -8.31
N ALA A 39 3.21 17.99 -9.34
CA ALA A 39 3.16 18.44 -10.73
C ALA A 39 2.03 17.72 -11.48
N ASN A 40 1.44 18.41 -12.44
CA ASN A 40 0.46 17.78 -13.33
C ASN A 40 1.15 16.96 -14.44
N ALA A 41 0.36 16.18 -15.19
CA ALA A 41 0.89 15.34 -16.26
C ALA A 41 1.67 16.15 -17.30
N GLU A 42 1.15 17.29 -17.73
CA GLU A 42 1.79 18.15 -18.74
C GLU A 42 3.17 18.69 -18.28
N GLU A 43 3.29 19.05 -17.00
CA GLU A 43 4.54 19.47 -16.39
C GLU A 43 5.56 18.32 -16.34
N LEU A 44 5.13 17.13 -15.92
CA LEU A 44 6.00 15.94 -15.86
C LEU A 44 6.43 15.47 -17.24
N GLU A 45 5.54 15.47 -18.22
CA GLU A 45 5.84 15.11 -19.62
C GLU A 45 6.89 16.03 -20.22
N ARG A 46 6.80 17.34 -19.96
CA ARG A 46 7.83 18.30 -20.35
C ARG A 46 9.15 18.11 -19.60
N LEU A 47 9.10 17.93 -18.29
CA LEU A 47 10.29 17.77 -17.44
C LEU A 47 11.10 16.53 -17.82
N LEU A 48 10.40 15.43 -18.11
CA LEU A 48 11.00 14.12 -18.31
C LEU A 48 11.04 13.70 -19.78
N HIS A 49 10.63 14.56 -20.71
CA HIS A 49 10.54 14.27 -22.14
C HIS A 49 9.86 12.91 -22.41
N THR A 50 8.67 12.75 -21.85
CA THR A 50 7.90 11.49 -21.85
C THR A 50 6.44 11.74 -22.21
N GLU A 51 5.69 10.67 -22.50
CA GLU A 51 4.23 10.66 -22.54
C GLU A 51 3.69 9.67 -21.49
N TYR A 52 2.72 10.10 -20.69
CA TYR A 52 2.02 9.23 -19.74
C TYR A 52 0.74 8.68 -20.35
N TYR A 53 0.45 7.41 -20.03
CA TYR A 53 -0.74 6.72 -20.49
C TYR A 53 -1.49 6.09 -19.31
N ILE A 54 -2.80 5.97 -19.47
CA ILE A 54 -3.65 5.19 -18.56
C ILE A 54 -3.88 3.83 -19.22
N TYR A 55 -3.39 2.79 -18.56
CA TYR A 55 -3.63 1.38 -18.90
C TYR A 55 -4.76 0.83 -18.04
N SER A 56 -5.51 -0.15 -18.56
CA SER A 56 -6.54 -0.85 -17.79
C SER A 56 -6.14 -2.31 -17.66
N HIS A 57 -6.15 -2.83 -16.43
CA HIS A 57 -5.89 -4.24 -16.18
C HIS A 57 -7.03 -5.09 -16.79
N ALA A 58 -6.69 -6.07 -17.63
CA ALA A 58 -7.68 -6.76 -18.47
C ALA A 58 -8.79 -7.48 -17.67
N GLU A 59 -8.47 -8.02 -16.50
CA GLU A 59 -9.41 -8.80 -15.68
C GLU A 59 -10.18 -7.93 -14.69
N THR A 60 -9.51 -6.96 -14.06
CA THR A 60 -10.08 -6.17 -12.95
C THR A 60 -10.59 -4.80 -13.39
N GLY A 61 -10.19 -4.35 -14.58
CA GLY A 61 -10.47 -3.00 -15.10
C GLY A 61 -9.70 -1.88 -14.40
N GLN A 62 -8.86 -2.19 -13.39
CA GLN A 62 -8.18 -1.19 -12.57
C GLN A 62 -7.26 -0.30 -13.43
N PRO A 63 -7.37 1.03 -13.32
CA PRO A 63 -6.54 1.94 -14.07
C PRO A 63 -5.12 2.00 -13.50
N HIS A 64 -4.14 2.04 -14.39
CA HIS A 64 -2.72 2.14 -14.07
C HIS A 64 -2.09 3.28 -14.88
N VAL A 65 -1.23 4.07 -14.27
CA VAL A 65 -0.45 5.10 -14.96
C VAL A 65 0.98 4.61 -15.15
N ALA A 66 1.49 4.76 -16.37
CA ALA A 66 2.89 4.55 -16.71
C ALA A 66 3.26 5.33 -17.98
N CYS A 67 4.55 5.47 -18.22
CA CYS A 67 5.10 5.89 -19.50
C CYS A 67 5.89 4.75 -20.16
N ARG A 68 6.31 4.93 -21.42
CA ARG A 68 7.13 3.94 -22.13
C ARG A 68 8.63 4.11 -21.87
N GLU A 69 9.07 5.35 -21.79
CA GLU A 69 10.45 5.77 -21.56
C GLU A 69 10.43 7.19 -20.99
N TYR A 70 11.50 7.60 -20.33
CA TYR A 70 11.67 8.97 -19.87
C TYR A 70 13.16 9.34 -19.89
N HIS A 71 13.43 10.64 -19.94
CA HIS A 71 14.78 11.18 -20.02
C HIS A 71 15.02 12.23 -18.93
N VAL A 72 16.25 12.28 -18.45
CA VAL A 72 16.73 13.31 -17.54
C VAL A 72 18.03 13.91 -18.10
N PRO A 73 18.39 15.16 -17.73
CA PRO A 73 19.67 15.73 -18.11
C PRO A 73 20.85 14.88 -17.58
N SER A 74 21.93 14.80 -18.36
CA SER A 74 23.14 14.07 -17.95
C SER A 74 23.75 14.59 -16.64
N SER A 75 23.54 15.87 -16.32
CA SER A 75 24.00 16.48 -15.06
C SER A 75 23.32 15.94 -13.80
N VAL A 76 22.15 15.31 -13.92
CA VAL A 76 21.41 14.74 -12.78
C VAL A 76 21.26 13.21 -12.88
N GLY A 77 21.65 12.60 -14.00
CA GLY A 77 21.55 11.16 -14.21
C GLY A 77 22.25 10.34 -13.12
N ASP A 78 23.46 10.75 -12.72
CA ASP A 78 24.22 10.06 -11.66
C ASP A 78 23.63 10.26 -10.24
N HIS A 79 22.63 11.13 -10.10
CA HIS A 79 21.97 11.45 -8.83
C HIS A 79 20.55 10.85 -8.72
N ILE A 80 20.06 10.18 -9.77
CA ILE A 80 18.68 9.68 -9.86
C ILE A 80 18.72 8.19 -10.22
N ASP A 81 18.31 7.34 -9.29
CA ASP A 81 18.18 5.91 -9.56
C ASP A 81 16.97 5.61 -10.46
N TYR A 82 15.82 6.18 -10.13
CA TYR A 82 14.60 6.05 -10.91
C TYR A 82 13.55 7.11 -10.55
N ILE A 83 12.52 7.21 -11.37
CA ILE A 83 11.37 8.11 -11.19
C ILE A 83 10.09 7.28 -11.14
N THR A 84 9.20 7.62 -10.21
CA THR A 84 7.87 6.99 -10.09
C THR A 84 6.77 8.05 -9.93
N PRO A 85 5.67 8.00 -10.69
CA PRO A 85 5.36 7.02 -11.74
C PRO A 85 6.31 7.15 -12.94
N GLY A 86 6.75 6.02 -13.49
CA GLY A 86 7.68 5.97 -14.62
C GLY A 86 7.26 4.84 -15.56
N ILE A 87 8.22 4.00 -15.95
CA ILE A 87 7.94 2.84 -16.82
C ILE A 87 7.11 1.74 -16.15
N THR A 88 7.11 1.68 -14.82
CA THR A 88 6.36 0.69 -14.05
C THR A 88 4.89 1.09 -13.96
N LEU A 89 3.99 0.16 -14.29
CA LEU A 89 2.55 0.30 -14.11
C LEU A 89 2.23 0.54 -12.64
N ARG A 90 1.75 1.75 -12.32
CA ARG A 90 1.31 2.10 -10.98
C ARG A 90 -0.21 2.20 -10.95
N GLU A 91 -0.84 1.35 -10.16
CA GLU A 91 -2.29 1.38 -9.97
C GLU A 91 -2.73 2.75 -9.43
N VAL A 92 -3.77 3.31 -10.04
CA VAL A 92 -4.41 4.54 -9.57
C VAL A 92 -5.67 4.16 -8.82
N THR A 93 -5.58 4.10 -7.50
CA THR A 93 -6.77 3.96 -6.67
C THR A 93 -7.45 5.32 -6.58
N ASN A 94 -8.62 5.47 -7.22
CA ASN A 94 -9.51 6.55 -6.85
C ASN A 94 -9.90 6.33 -5.38
N ALA A 95 -9.61 7.29 -4.49
CA ALA A 95 -10.13 7.30 -3.11
C ALA A 95 -11.68 7.35 -3.05
N GLY A 96 -12.35 7.46 -4.21
CA GLY A 96 -13.78 7.27 -4.37
C GLY A 96 -14.12 5.83 -4.73
N LYS A 97 -14.61 5.09 -3.73
CA LYS A 97 -15.44 3.87 -3.84
C LYS A 97 -15.10 2.96 -5.02
N ALA A 98 -14.23 1.99 -4.78
CA ALA A 98 -14.30 0.73 -5.49
C ALA A 98 -15.62 0.02 -5.12
N SER A 99 -16.74 0.45 -5.71
CA SER A 99 -17.89 -0.42 -5.91
C SER A 99 -17.68 -1.21 -7.21
N SER A 100 -16.50 -1.81 -7.38
CA SER A 100 -16.38 -2.94 -8.29
C SER A 100 -16.87 -4.14 -7.48
N GLY A 101 -18.07 -4.63 -7.80
CA GLY A 101 -18.57 -5.85 -7.19
C GLY A 101 -17.48 -6.92 -7.25
N PHE A 102 -16.98 -7.33 -6.08
CA PHE A 102 -16.08 -8.45 -5.97
C PHE A 102 -16.78 -9.66 -6.57
N SER A 103 -16.50 -9.96 -7.83
CA SER A 103 -16.80 -11.29 -8.35
C SER A 103 -15.83 -12.21 -7.62
N LYS A 104 -16.35 -12.94 -6.63
CA LYS A 104 -15.60 -13.94 -5.88
C LYS A 104 -14.81 -14.77 -6.88
N ARG A 105 -13.49 -14.88 -6.69
CA ARG A 105 -12.62 -15.78 -7.46
C ARG A 105 -13.27 -17.15 -7.48
N SER A 106 -13.83 -17.50 -8.63
CA SER A 106 -14.51 -18.76 -8.86
C SER A 106 -13.74 -19.46 -9.96
N ILE A 107 -13.10 -20.58 -9.61
CA ILE A 107 -12.57 -21.49 -10.61
C ILE A 107 -13.79 -22.11 -11.30
N ASN A 108 -14.00 -21.78 -12.58
CA ASN A 108 -15.07 -22.32 -13.44
C ASN A 108 -16.52 -22.00 -13.05
N GLY A 109 -16.80 -20.87 -12.39
CA GLY A 109 -18.18 -20.51 -12.01
C GLY A 109 -18.76 -21.35 -10.87
N LEU A 110 -17.97 -22.28 -10.31
CA LEU A 110 -18.31 -22.96 -9.07
C LEU A 110 -17.96 -22.04 -7.90
N PRO A 111 -18.88 -21.81 -6.95
CA PRO A 111 -18.50 -21.18 -5.69
C PRO A 111 -17.29 -21.95 -5.11
N PRO A 112 -16.39 -21.30 -4.35
CA PRO A 112 -15.48 -22.08 -3.51
C PRO A 112 -16.31 -23.16 -2.80
N ILE A 113 -15.76 -24.36 -2.61
CA ILE A 113 -16.42 -25.40 -1.83
C ILE A 113 -16.54 -24.84 -0.40
N ILE A 114 -17.59 -24.05 -0.17
CA ILE A 114 -18.03 -23.61 1.14
C ILE A 114 -18.85 -24.80 1.59
N GLU A 115 -18.17 -25.82 2.12
CA GLU A 115 -18.88 -26.70 3.03
C GLU A 115 -19.48 -25.77 4.10
N PRO A 116 -20.80 -25.84 4.33
CA PRO A 116 -21.41 -25.04 5.38
C PRO A 116 -20.68 -25.36 6.68
N MET A 117 -20.26 -24.32 7.41
CA MET A 117 -19.64 -24.52 8.71
C MET A 117 -20.56 -25.43 9.53
N LEU A 118 -20.03 -26.58 9.98
CA LEU A 118 -20.82 -27.63 10.63
C LEU A 118 -21.45 -27.21 11.98
N MET A 119 -21.23 -25.96 12.39
CA MET A 119 -21.62 -25.39 13.68
C MET A 119 -21.91 -23.90 13.54
N SER A 120 -22.68 -23.37 14.48
CA SER A 120 -22.96 -21.93 14.54
C SER A 120 -21.75 -21.16 15.06
N VAL A 121 -21.71 -19.85 14.81
CA VAL A 121 -20.64 -18.98 15.32
C VAL A 121 -20.63 -19.02 16.85
N GLU A 122 -21.79 -19.06 17.50
CA GLU A 122 -21.91 -19.15 18.95
C GLU A 122 -21.29 -20.44 19.50
N GLN A 123 -21.50 -21.57 18.81
CA GLN A 123 -20.89 -22.85 19.16
C GLN A 123 -19.37 -22.83 19.00
N LEU A 124 -18.88 -22.19 17.93
CA LEU A 124 -17.45 -22.01 17.71
C LEU A 124 -16.81 -21.13 18.79
N LEU A 125 -17.45 -20.00 19.13
CA LEU A 125 -16.99 -19.08 20.17
C LEU A 125 -16.99 -19.73 21.57
N ALA A 126 -17.90 -20.67 21.83
CA ALA A 126 -17.93 -21.42 23.09
C ALA A 126 -16.73 -22.40 23.26
N GLY A 127 -16.06 -22.77 22.17
CA GLY A 127 -15.00 -23.79 22.15
C GLY A 127 -13.83 -23.44 21.21
N LEU A 128 -13.33 -22.20 21.25
CA LEU A 128 -12.35 -21.66 20.28
C LEU A 128 -11.09 -22.52 20.09
N GLY A 129 -10.64 -23.25 21.12
CA GLY A 129 -9.48 -24.14 21.05
C GLY A 129 -9.80 -25.59 20.69
N GLU A 130 -11.07 -26.00 20.71
CA GLU A 130 -11.49 -27.38 20.46
C GLU A 130 -11.66 -27.68 18.97
N PHE A 131 -11.89 -26.63 18.16
CA PHE A 131 -12.27 -26.75 16.76
C PHE A 131 -11.20 -26.30 15.78
N CYS A 132 -9.91 -26.37 16.14
CA CYS A 132 -8.80 -25.92 15.29
C CYS A 132 -8.70 -26.65 13.93
N GLY A 133 -9.28 -27.85 13.80
CA GLY A 133 -9.37 -28.54 12.50
C GLY A 133 -10.48 -28.02 11.58
N LEU A 134 -11.42 -27.22 12.11
CA LEU A 134 -12.57 -26.67 11.39
C LEU A 134 -12.43 -25.15 11.16
N ALA A 135 -11.96 -24.43 12.17
CA ALA A 135 -11.69 -23.00 12.10
C ALA A 135 -10.43 -22.65 12.90
N ILE A 136 -9.50 -21.95 12.27
CA ILE A 136 -8.27 -21.49 12.92
C ILE A 136 -8.55 -20.18 13.65
N THR A 137 -8.44 -20.23 14.98
CA THR A 137 -8.61 -19.09 15.89
C THR A 137 -7.26 -18.70 16.50
N PRO A 138 -7.13 -17.53 17.17
CA PRO A 138 -5.88 -17.17 17.86
C PRO A 138 -5.40 -18.23 18.85
N GLN A 139 -6.32 -18.91 19.55
CA GLN A 139 -6.04 -19.99 20.49
C GLN A 139 -5.36 -21.20 19.81
N CYS A 140 -5.66 -21.44 18.53
CA CYS A 140 -5.07 -22.55 17.76
C CYS A 140 -3.60 -22.31 17.40
N ILE A 141 -3.17 -21.05 17.31
CA ILE A 141 -1.84 -20.66 16.81
C ILE A 141 -1.01 -19.87 17.81
N GLN A 142 -1.47 -19.77 19.07
CA GLN A 142 -0.80 -18.98 20.08
C GLN A 142 0.63 -19.49 20.32
N GLY A 143 1.60 -18.60 20.09
CA GLY A 143 3.03 -18.89 20.23
C GLY A 143 3.64 -18.23 21.47
N LYS A 144 4.97 -18.22 21.52
CA LYS A 144 5.73 -17.51 22.56
C LYS A 144 5.49 -16.00 22.45
N THR A 145 5.46 -15.32 23.59
CA THR A 145 5.32 -13.86 23.65
C THR A 145 6.58 -13.16 23.15
N ALA A 146 6.38 -11.99 22.53
CA ALA A 146 7.48 -11.17 22.05
C ALA A 146 8.25 -10.53 23.24
N PRO A 147 9.58 -10.33 23.13
CA PRO A 147 10.34 -9.58 24.12
C PRO A 147 9.81 -8.15 24.30
N LYS A 148 10.03 -7.57 25.48
CA LYS A 148 9.67 -6.17 25.74
C LYS A 148 10.40 -5.24 24.75
N GLY A 149 9.64 -4.37 24.09
CA GLY A 149 10.17 -3.42 23.08
C GLY A 149 10.21 -3.97 21.66
N ASN A 150 9.62 -5.13 21.38
CA ASN A 150 9.44 -5.63 20.02
C ASN A 150 8.29 -4.88 19.32
N GLU A 151 8.55 -4.35 18.13
CA GLU A 151 7.56 -3.69 17.28
C GLU A 151 7.38 -4.48 15.97
N LEU A 152 6.15 -4.57 15.47
CA LEU A 152 5.82 -5.28 14.23
C LEU A 152 5.15 -4.32 13.24
N GLY A 153 5.69 -4.24 12.02
CA GLY A 153 5.04 -3.59 10.89
C GLY A 153 4.44 -4.64 9.96
N ILE A 154 3.17 -4.46 9.58
CA ILE A 154 2.47 -5.30 8.60
C ILE A 154 2.13 -4.41 7.41
N PHE A 155 2.59 -4.79 6.22
CA PHE A 155 2.25 -4.11 4.97
C PHE A 155 1.16 -4.89 4.23
N ALA A 156 0.09 -4.19 3.88
CA ALA A 156 -0.93 -4.65 2.94
C ALA A 156 -0.86 -3.79 1.66
N GLY A 157 -1.33 -4.35 0.54
CA GLY A 157 -1.30 -3.67 -0.76
C GLY A 157 -2.15 -2.40 -0.78
N ILE A 158 -2.02 -1.63 -1.87
CA ILE A 158 -2.78 -0.39 -2.05
C ILE A 158 -4.27 -0.73 -2.15
N GLY A 159 -5.08 -0.08 -1.31
CA GLY A 159 -6.54 -0.30 -1.27
C GLY A 159 -7.01 -1.34 -0.24
N ASP A 160 -6.12 -2.19 0.28
CA ASP A 160 -6.41 -3.08 1.42
C ASP A 160 -6.16 -2.32 2.73
N VAL A 161 -7.15 -1.50 3.11
CA VAL A 161 -7.12 -0.72 4.36
C VAL A 161 -7.86 -1.50 5.44
N TYR A 162 -7.33 -1.54 6.65
CA TYR A 162 -8.04 -2.12 7.78
C TYR A 162 -9.27 -1.27 8.13
N ALA A 163 -10.34 -1.91 8.57
CA ALA A 163 -11.47 -1.23 9.19
C ALA A 163 -11.28 -1.27 10.72
N GLN A 164 -11.33 -0.11 11.37
CA GLN A 164 -11.17 -0.04 12.83
C GLN A 164 -12.26 -0.86 13.55
N GLU A 165 -13.50 -0.81 13.05
CA GLU A 165 -14.62 -1.60 13.58
C GLU A 165 -14.39 -3.11 13.53
N ASP A 166 -13.74 -3.63 12.47
CA ASP A 166 -13.40 -5.05 12.36
C ASP A 166 -12.31 -5.44 13.36
N LEU A 167 -11.31 -4.56 13.58
CA LEU A 167 -10.27 -4.79 14.59
C LEU A 167 -10.86 -4.76 16.00
N ASP A 168 -11.73 -3.80 16.29
CA ASP A 168 -12.40 -3.68 17.60
C ASP A 168 -13.27 -4.92 17.86
N LEU A 169 -14.02 -5.38 16.86
CA LEU A 169 -14.81 -6.61 16.95
C LEU A 169 -13.91 -7.84 17.17
N PHE A 170 -12.80 -7.95 16.45
CA PHE A 170 -11.85 -9.04 16.61
C PHE A 170 -11.24 -9.06 18.02
N PHE A 171 -10.74 -7.93 18.52
CA PHE A 171 -10.12 -7.85 19.84
C PHE A 171 -11.12 -8.11 20.96
N THR A 172 -12.34 -7.59 20.86
CA THR A 172 -13.38 -7.84 21.86
C THR A 172 -13.87 -9.30 21.87
N THR A 173 -13.85 -9.97 20.72
CA THR A 173 -14.40 -11.33 20.59
C THR A 173 -13.36 -12.42 20.80
N LEU A 174 -12.14 -12.26 20.27
CA LEU A 174 -11.16 -13.35 20.15
C LEU A 174 -9.83 -13.08 20.88
N ALA A 175 -9.55 -11.83 21.28
CA ALA A 175 -8.28 -11.44 21.87
C ALA A 175 -8.45 -10.33 22.94
N SER A 176 -9.33 -10.60 23.91
CA SER A 176 -9.71 -9.64 24.96
C SER A 176 -8.57 -9.26 25.91
N ASP A 177 -7.47 -10.02 25.88
CA ASP A 177 -6.22 -9.75 26.60
C ASP A 177 -5.41 -8.59 25.98
N ILE A 178 -5.69 -8.23 24.72
CA ILE A 178 -5.15 -7.04 24.06
C ILE A 178 -6.06 -5.87 24.43
N GLN A 179 -5.59 -4.98 25.32
CA GLN A 179 -6.38 -3.83 25.79
C GLN A 179 -6.95 -3.02 24.61
N SER A 180 -8.28 -2.91 24.56
CA SER A 180 -9.06 -2.25 23.52
C SER A 180 -8.77 -0.74 23.47
N ALA A 181 -7.70 -0.33 22.78
CA ALA A 181 -7.51 0.99 22.17
C ALA A 181 -6.14 1.08 21.50
N VAL A 182 -5.89 0.24 20.49
CA VAL A 182 -4.85 0.57 19.52
C VAL A 182 -5.52 1.45 18.46
N THR A 183 -5.61 2.75 18.74
CA THR A 183 -5.85 3.72 17.65
C THR A 183 -4.58 3.71 16.81
N ILE A 184 -4.60 2.95 15.72
CA ILE A 184 -3.53 3.04 14.72
C ILE A 184 -3.72 4.41 14.06
N PRO A 185 -2.76 5.35 14.17
CA PRO A 185 -2.87 6.62 13.48
C PRO A 185 -3.02 6.34 11.99
N GLY A 186 -4.10 6.85 11.39
CA GLY A 186 -4.40 6.60 9.99
C GLY A 186 -3.21 6.93 9.11
N CYS A 187 -2.89 6.04 8.18
CA CYS A 187 -1.93 6.32 7.12
C CYS A 187 -2.43 7.54 6.33
N CYS A 188 -1.72 8.67 6.45
CA CYS A 188 -1.83 9.80 5.54
C CYS A 188 -1.21 9.46 4.18
#